data_AF-A0A2G9NKE7-F1
#
_entry.id   AF-A0A2G9NKE7-F1
#
_cell.length_a   1.000
_cell.length_b   1.000
_cell.length_c   1.000
_cell.angle_alpha   90.00
_cell.angle_beta   90.00
_cell.angle_gamma   90.00
#
_symmetry.space_group_name_H-M   'P 1'
#
loop_
_entity.id
_entity.type
_entity.pdbx_description
1 polymer ?
#
loop_
_entity_poly.entity_id
_entity_poly.type
_entity_poly.pdbx_seq_one_letter_code
_entity_poly.pdbx_strand_id
1 'polypeptide(L)'
;MASLLHSAYCDDSVSNEPEFKNVREIMKNRWLWVFNRNLWTDKGVYVSQDDKAVGRSKQLDINELEKKLKGGRELSVGGIRFSQDGKTRYAPKGSYTSGDHTPERLSKDGFIIASCNQEGAEKLGEVSSKFKNNPYLYSLDISERQKPELRVSAVYGYFVGFRFDGGGRGGCGRVHGFGVLK
;
A
#
# COMPACT_ATOMS: atom_id res chain seq x y z
N MET A 1 -7.15 5.67 3.04
CA MET A 1 -7.59 4.36 2.52
C MET A 1 -7.77 3.33 3.62
N ALA A 2 -6.74 2.99 4.43
CA ALA A 2 -6.85 1.91 5.43
C ALA A 2 -8.01 2.11 6.41
N SER A 3 -8.14 3.30 6.98
CA SER A 3 -9.28 3.64 7.85
C SER A 3 -10.63 3.53 7.15
N LEU A 4 -10.74 3.93 5.88
CA LEU A 4 -11.99 3.81 5.11
C LEU A 4 -12.40 2.34 4.94
N LEU A 5 -11.44 1.47 4.62
CA LEU A 5 -11.70 0.04 4.50
C LEU A 5 -12.01 -0.58 5.87
N HIS A 6 -11.32 -0.15 6.92
CA HIS A 6 -11.56 -0.62 8.28
C HIS A 6 -12.99 -0.28 8.72
N SER A 7 -13.43 0.97 8.60
CA SER A 7 -14.82 1.34 8.87
C SER A 7 -15.80 0.54 8.01
N ALA A 8 -15.47 0.31 6.73
CA ALA A 8 -16.35 -0.45 5.84
C ALA A 8 -16.49 -1.93 6.20
N TYR A 9 -15.50 -2.57 6.83
CA TYR A 9 -15.48 -4.03 7.06
C TYR A 9 -15.47 -4.46 8.53
N CYS A 10 -15.10 -3.56 9.44
CA CYS A 10 -14.84 -3.87 10.84
C CYS A 10 -15.65 -3.01 11.82
N ASP A 11 -16.25 -1.90 11.39
CA ASP A 11 -17.09 -1.06 12.25
C ASP A 11 -18.57 -1.29 11.97
N ASP A 12 -19.19 -2.13 12.79
CA ASP A 12 -20.61 -2.51 12.63
C ASP A 12 -21.56 -1.30 12.75
N SER A 13 -21.16 -0.25 13.48
CA SER A 13 -22.01 0.92 13.73
C SER A 13 -22.30 1.73 12.47
N VAL A 14 -21.35 1.76 11.53
CA VAL A 14 -21.47 2.49 10.25
C VAL A 14 -21.55 1.56 9.05
N SER A 15 -21.27 0.27 9.21
CA SER A 15 -21.19 -0.71 8.12
C SER A 15 -22.41 -0.72 7.19
N ASN A 16 -23.60 -0.41 7.70
CA ASN A 16 -24.85 -0.44 6.94
C ASN A 16 -25.16 0.85 6.19
N GLU A 17 -24.40 1.92 6.40
CA GLU A 17 -24.58 3.19 5.70
C GLU A 17 -24.24 3.04 4.20
N PRO A 18 -24.93 3.77 3.31
CA PRO A 18 -24.78 3.64 1.86
C PRO A 18 -23.34 3.79 1.36
N GLU A 19 -22.57 4.71 1.93
CA GLU A 19 -21.17 4.97 1.58
C GLU A 19 -20.27 3.76 1.80
N PHE A 20 -20.39 3.07 2.94
CA PHE A 20 -19.57 1.91 3.27
C PHE A 20 -20.02 0.66 2.50
N LYS A 21 -21.32 0.54 2.21
CA LYS A 21 -21.82 -0.44 1.24
C LYS A 21 -21.18 -0.25 -0.13
N ASN A 22 -21.11 0.98 -0.62
CA ASN A 22 -20.48 1.31 -1.90
C ASN A 22 -18.98 0.98 -1.89
N VAL A 23 -18.25 1.27 -0.81
CA VAL A 23 -16.83 0.87 -0.66
C VAL A 23 -16.67 -0.64 -0.78
N ARG A 24 -17.51 -1.43 -0.09
CA ARG A 24 -17.47 -2.91 -0.19
C ARG A 24 -17.83 -3.40 -1.59
N GLU A 25 -18.78 -2.75 -2.26
CA GLU A 25 -19.19 -3.11 -3.64
C GLU A 25 -18.07 -2.81 -4.65
N ILE A 26 -17.41 -1.67 -4.50
CA ILE A 26 -16.20 -1.34 -5.27
C ILE A 26 -15.11 -2.38 -5.03
N MET A 27 -14.77 -2.71 -3.78
CA MET A 27 -13.72 -3.69 -3.46
C MET A 27 -13.98 -5.07 -4.07
N LYS A 28 -15.26 -5.48 -4.20
CA LYS A 28 -15.66 -6.73 -4.86
C LYS A 28 -15.40 -6.73 -6.36
N ASN A 29 -15.66 -5.59 -7.01
CA ASN A 29 -15.75 -5.51 -8.47
C ASN A 29 -14.56 -4.80 -9.12
N ARG A 30 -13.75 -4.08 -8.33
CA ARG A 30 -12.76 -3.11 -8.81
C ARG A 30 -11.59 -2.99 -7.86
N TRP A 31 -10.44 -2.67 -8.42
CA TRP A 31 -9.28 -2.25 -7.64
C TRP A 31 -9.51 -0.83 -7.11
N LEU A 32 -9.13 -0.61 -5.86
CA LEU A 32 -9.13 0.71 -5.24
C LEU A 32 -7.69 1.25 -5.18
N TRP A 33 -7.45 2.42 -5.77
CA TRP A 33 -6.13 3.04 -5.73
C TRP A 33 -5.68 3.36 -4.31
N VAL A 34 -4.41 3.06 -4.04
CA VAL A 34 -3.67 3.62 -2.92
C VAL A 34 -2.74 4.65 -3.52
N PHE A 35 -2.94 5.94 -3.20
CA PHE A 35 -2.22 7.07 -3.79
C PHE A 35 -0.76 7.13 -3.32
N ASN A 36 0.00 6.15 -3.77
CA ASN A 36 1.42 5.95 -3.53
C ASN A 36 2.11 5.69 -4.87
N ARG A 37 3.30 6.25 -5.00
CA ARG A 37 4.28 5.94 -6.04
C ARG A 37 5.40 5.14 -5.38
N ASN A 38 5.62 3.94 -5.90
CA ASN A 38 6.55 2.97 -5.35
C ASN A 38 7.75 2.88 -6.29
N LEU A 39 8.91 3.37 -5.86
CA LEU A 39 10.16 3.16 -6.58
C LEU A 39 10.85 1.93 -5.99
N TRP A 40 10.71 0.81 -6.68
CA TRP A 40 11.35 -0.46 -6.32
C TRP A 40 12.81 -0.45 -6.75
N THR A 41 13.70 -0.86 -5.85
CA THR A 41 15.14 -0.99 -6.09
C THR A 41 15.62 -2.36 -5.61
N ASP A 42 16.87 -2.66 -5.91
CA ASP A 42 17.58 -3.84 -5.40
C ASP A 42 17.75 -3.87 -3.87
N LYS A 43 17.67 -2.71 -3.22
CA LYS A 43 17.84 -2.55 -1.77
C LYS A 43 16.53 -2.52 -1.00
N GLY A 44 15.42 -2.18 -1.66
CA GLY A 44 14.13 -1.99 -1.01
C GLY A 44 13.15 -1.22 -1.89
N VAL A 45 12.20 -0.56 -1.25
CA VAL A 45 11.18 0.23 -1.95
C VAL A 45 11.00 1.58 -1.26
N TYR A 46 11.06 2.63 -2.06
CA TYR A 46 10.65 3.96 -1.63
C TYR A 46 9.18 4.15 -1.95
N VAL A 47 8.42 4.60 -0.97
CA VAL A 47 6.99 4.89 -1.11
C VAL A 47 6.77 6.38 -0.90
N SER A 48 6.44 7.08 -1.97
CA SER A 48 6.10 8.50 -1.97
C SER A 48 4.59 8.69 -2.12
N GLN A 49 3.98 9.44 -1.22
CA GLN A 49 2.56 9.79 -1.33
C GLN A 49 2.30 10.58 -2.62
N ASP A 50 1.18 10.28 -3.28
CA ASP A 50 0.78 10.82 -4.58
C ASP A 50 -0.50 11.67 -4.48
N ASP A 51 -0.41 12.76 -3.72
CA ASP A 51 -1.55 13.66 -3.45
C ASP A 51 -2.21 14.22 -4.72
N LYS A 52 -1.49 14.23 -5.85
CA LYS A 52 -1.95 14.75 -7.15
C LYS A 52 -2.30 13.65 -8.16
N ALA A 53 -2.27 12.39 -7.74
CA ALA A 53 -2.53 11.23 -8.60
C ALA A 53 -1.74 11.25 -9.93
N VAL A 54 -0.49 11.73 -9.92
CA VAL A 54 0.33 11.80 -11.14
C VAL A 54 0.82 10.41 -11.56
N GLY A 55 0.77 9.44 -10.65
CA GLY A 55 1.15 8.06 -10.88
C GLY A 55 2.56 7.94 -11.44
N ARG A 56 2.69 7.23 -12.56
CA ARG A 56 3.99 6.95 -13.20
C ARG A 56 4.46 8.06 -14.15
N SER A 57 3.67 9.12 -14.36
CA SER A 57 4.02 10.19 -15.30
C SER A 57 5.20 11.05 -14.82
N LYS A 58 5.44 11.10 -13.51
CA LYS A 58 6.54 11.82 -12.90
C LYS A 58 7.49 10.84 -12.21
N GLN A 59 8.72 10.76 -12.73
CA GLN A 59 9.79 9.94 -12.16
C GLN A 59 10.12 10.36 -10.72
N LEU A 60 10.66 9.41 -9.97
CA LEU A 60 11.21 9.63 -8.64
C LEU A 60 12.73 9.53 -8.72
N ASP A 61 13.43 10.45 -8.05
CA ASP A 61 14.87 10.43 -7.93
C ASP A 61 15.28 9.89 -6.54
N ILE A 62 16.20 8.93 -6.53
CA ILE A 62 16.63 8.26 -5.28
C ILE A 62 17.35 9.22 -4.36
N ASN A 63 18.20 10.11 -4.89
CA ASN A 63 18.97 11.05 -4.07
C ASN A 63 18.04 12.07 -3.39
N GLU A 64 17.02 12.54 -4.10
CA GLU A 64 15.97 13.39 -3.53
C GLU A 64 15.17 12.67 -2.44
N LEU A 65 14.82 11.40 -2.65
CA LEU A 65 14.09 10.59 -1.68
C LEU A 65 14.90 10.36 -0.40
N GLU A 66 16.18 9.99 -0.53
CA GLU A 66 17.10 9.84 0.60
C GLU A 66 17.29 11.15 1.36
N LYS A 67 17.39 12.28 0.65
CA LYS A 67 17.46 13.60 1.27
C LYS A 67 16.20 13.90 2.11
N LYS A 68 15.01 13.47 1.67
CA LYS A 68 13.74 13.63 2.43
C LYS A 68 13.65 12.71 3.65
N LEU A 69 14.25 11.53 3.58
CA LEU A 69 14.29 10.58 4.70
C LEU A 69 15.25 11.02 5.81
N LYS A 70 16.28 11.81 5.46
CA LYS A 70 17.27 12.31 6.42
C LYS A 70 16.60 13.14 7.54
N GLY A 71 16.93 12.82 8.79
CA GLY A 71 16.37 13.51 9.96
C GLY A 71 14.91 13.15 10.26
N GLY A 72 14.36 12.15 9.57
CA GLY A 72 13.08 11.54 9.90
C GLY A 72 13.17 10.47 10.99
N ARG A 73 12.15 9.62 11.08
CA ARG A 73 12.10 8.51 12.05
C ARG A 73 12.42 7.18 11.39
N GLU A 74 13.01 6.28 12.14
CA GLU A 74 13.24 4.89 11.75
C GLU A 74 12.60 3.96 12.77
N LEU A 75 11.88 2.94 12.31
CA LEU A 75 11.35 1.91 13.18
C LEU A 75 12.46 0.93 13.53
N SER A 76 12.61 0.67 14.83
CA SER A 76 13.57 -0.31 15.36
C SER A 76 13.33 -1.71 14.79
N VAL A 77 12.08 -2.05 14.49
CA VAL A 77 11.70 -3.30 13.84
C VAL A 77 11.58 -3.07 12.34
N GLY A 78 12.37 -3.82 11.56
CA GLY A 78 12.29 -3.85 10.10
C GLY A 78 13.03 -2.72 9.36
N GLY A 79 13.67 -1.77 10.06
CA GLY A 79 14.48 -0.72 9.43
C GLY A 79 13.69 0.21 8.50
N ILE A 80 12.39 0.35 8.76
CA ILE A 80 11.48 1.14 7.94
C ILE A 80 11.65 2.61 8.30
N ARG A 81 11.98 3.43 7.30
CA ARG A 81 12.27 4.85 7.48
C ARG A 81 11.11 5.71 6.99
N PHE A 82 10.87 6.82 7.67
CA PHE A 82 9.85 7.81 7.34
C PHE A 82 10.49 9.20 7.34
N SER A 83 10.18 10.03 6.35
CA SER A 83 10.47 11.46 6.40
C SER A 83 9.74 12.14 7.57
N GLN A 84 10.16 13.34 7.94
CA GLN A 84 9.55 14.12 9.02
C GLN A 84 8.04 14.36 8.81
N ASP A 85 7.62 14.59 7.56
CA ASP A 85 6.22 14.76 7.18
C ASP A 85 5.47 13.44 6.93
N GLY A 86 6.16 12.29 7.03
CA GLY A 86 5.60 10.96 6.76
C GLY A 86 5.21 10.68 5.30
N LYS A 87 5.46 11.59 4.35
CA LYS A 87 5.05 11.45 2.94
C LYS A 87 6.02 10.66 2.10
N THR A 88 7.28 10.54 2.54
CA THR A 88 8.31 9.70 1.91
C THR A 88 8.72 8.63 2.89
N ARG A 89 8.63 7.38 2.46
CA ARG A 89 8.87 6.21 3.29
C ARG A 89 9.79 5.25 2.57
N TYR A 90 10.50 4.42 3.31
CA TYR A 90 11.36 3.40 2.76
C TYR A 90 11.23 2.10 3.54
N ALA A 91 11.06 0.99 2.84
CA ALA A 91 11.11 -0.36 3.40
C ALA A 91 12.29 -1.13 2.77
N PRO A 92 13.22 -1.68 3.55
CA PRO A 92 14.32 -2.48 3.02
C PRO A 92 13.84 -3.83 2.49
N LYS A 93 14.57 -4.41 1.52
CA LYS A 93 14.18 -5.66 0.83
C LYS A 93 13.93 -6.86 1.76
N GLY A 94 14.57 -6.88 2.93
CA GLY A 94 14.36 -7.92 3.94
C GLY A 94 13.17 -7.72 4.88
N SER A 95 12.46 -6.57 4.82
CA SER A 95 11.35 -6.28 5.73
C SER A 95 9.98 -6.66 5.17
N TYR A 96 9.88 -7.15 3.94
CA TYR A 96 8.63 -7.51 3.28
C TYR A 96 8.78 -8.75 2.43
N THR A 97 7.68 -9.39 2.07
CA THR A 97 7.71 -10.58 1.19
C THR A 97 6.54 -10.54 0.21
N SER A 98 6.75 -10.99 -1.03
CA SER A 98 5.65 -11.18 -1.99
C SER A 98 4.93 -12.48 -1.68
N GLY A 99 3.62 -12.54 -1.86
CA GLY A 99 2.85 -13.77 -1.69
C GLY A 99 1.81 -13.74 -0.59
N ASP A 100 1.39 -14.93 -0.18
CA ASP A 100 0.38 -15.13 0.86
C ASP A 100 0.89 -14.72 2.24
N HIS A 101 0.01 -14.08 3.00
CA HIS A 101 0.22 -13.64 4.37
C HIS A 101 -0.90 -14.16 5.27
N THR A 102 -0.63 -14.30 6.57
CA THR A 102 -1.71 -14.24 7.55
C THR A 102 -2.08 -12.77 7.80
N PRO A 103 -3.29 -12.46 8.30
CA PRO A 103 -3.65 -11.11 8.72
C PRO A 103 -2.61 -10.44 9.63
N GLU A 104 -2.05 -11.19 10.59
CA GLU A 104 -1.00 -10.72 11.50
C GLU A 104 0.33 -10.46 10.80
N ARG A 105 0.71 -11.30 9.83
CA ARG A 105 1.95 -11.06 9.05
C ARG A 105 1.78 -9.85 8.14
N LEU A 106 0.62 -9.67 7.53
CA LEU A 106 0.33 -8.52 6.67
C LEU A 106 0.45 -7.20 7.44
N SER A 107 -0.04 -7.13 8.68
CA SER A 107 0.05 -5.92 9.49
C SER A 107 1.48 -5.55 9.92
N LYS A 108 2.40 -6.52 9.87
CA LYS A 108 3.81 -6.35 10.20
C LYS A 108 4.72 -6.26 8.97
N ASP A 109 4.18 -6.42 7.77
CA ASP A 109 4.95 -6.35 6.53
C ASP A 109 5.44 -4.92 6.27
N GLY A 110 6.75 -4.76 6.05
CA GLY A 110 7.40 -3.46 5.95
C GLY A 110 6.95 -2.64 4.76
N PHE A 111 6.57 -3.26 3.64
CA PHE A 111 6.03 -2.53 2.50
C PHE A 111 4.59 -2.06 2.75
N ILE A 112 3.78 -2.86 3.45
CA ILE A 112 2.45 -2.43 3.90
C ILE A 112 2.57 -1.25 4.89
N ILE A 113 3.49 -1.34 5.86
CA ILE A 113 3.78 -0.25 6.81
C ILE A 113 4.27 1.00 6.07
N ALA A 114 5.19 0.87 5.11
CA ALA A 114 5.64 2.01 4.30
C ALA A 114 4.52 2.58 3.40
N SER A 115 3.53 1.77 3.03
CA SER A 115 2.40 2.18 2.22
C SER A 115 1.30 2.90 3.01
N CYS A 116 1.06 2.49 4.25
CA CYS A 116 -0.14 2.90 5.00
C CYS A 116 0.16 3.40 6.41
N ASN A 117 1.43 3.49 6.83
CA ASN A 117 1.89 3.65 8.22
C ASN A 117 1.57 2.41 9.11
N GLN A 118 2.01 2.41 10.36
CA GLN A 118 1.84 1.27 11.28
C GLN A 118 0.35 1.01 11.59
N GLU A 119 -0.38 2.05 12.02
CA GLU A 119 -1.82 1.96 12.30
C GLU A 119 -2.61 1.51 11.06
N GLY A 120 -2.26 2.03 9.88
CA GLY A 120 -2.89 1.63 8.64
C GLY A 120 -2.58 0.18 8.26
N ALA A 121 -1.38 -0.32 8.54
CA ALA A 121 -1.02 -1.72 8.32
C ALA A 121 -1.80 -2.66 9.27
N GLU A 122 -1.93 -2.30 10.54
CA GLU A 122 -2.77 -3.01 11.52
C GLU A 122 -4.22 -3.10 11.06
N LYS A 123 -4.80 -1.96 10.67
CA LYS A 123 -6.16 -1.90 10.09
C LYS A 123 -6.32 -2.78 8.85
N LEU A 124 -5.32 -2.83 7.97
CA LEU A 124 -5.37 -3.70 6.80
C LEU A 124 -5.27 -5.18 7.17
N GLY A 125 -4.47 -5.52 8.18
CA GLY A 125 -4.47 -6.86 8.77
C GLY A 125 -5.87 -7.25 9.24
N GLU A 126 -6.51 -6.41 10.05
CA GLU A 126 -7.89 -6.65 10.53
C GLU A 126 -8.90 -6.80 9.37
N VAL A 127 -8.88 -5.89 8.40
CA VAL A 127 -9.74 -5.95 7.20
C VAL A 127 -9.52 -7.27 6.46
N SER A 128 -8.26 -7.69 6.29
CA SER A 128 -7.94 -8.92 5.58
C SER A 128 -8.50 -10.18 6.25
N SER A 129 -8.66 -10.17 7.58
CA SER A 129 -9.24 -11.30 8.32
C SER A 129 -10.74 -11.52 8.04
N LYS A 130 -11.42 -10.54 7.43
CA LYS A 130 -12.82 -10.64 7.01
C LYS A 130 -13.01 -11.40 5.70
N PHE A 131 -11.92 -11.80 5.03
CA PHE A 131 -11.96 -12.54 3.78
C PHE A 131 -11.67 -14.02 4.03
N LYS A 132 -12.29 -14.89 3.22
CA LYS A 132 -12.15 -16.35 3.35
C LYS A 132 -10.72 -16.86 3.12
N ASN A 133 -10.00 -16.22 2.21
CA ASN A 133 -8.64 -16.61 1.84
C ASN A 133 -7.64 -15.65 2.46
N ASN A 134 -6.43 -16.15 2.68
CA ASN A 134 -5.29 -15.37 3.14
C ASN A 134 -5.06 -14.12 2.27
N PRO A 135 -4.69 -12.98 2.87
CA PRO A 135 -4.25 -11.84 2.11
C PRO A 135 -3.02 -12.16 1.26
N TYR A 136 -2.90 -11.51 0.12
CA TYR A 136 -1.71 -11.63 -0.72
C TYR A 136 -1.16 -10.26 -1.10
N LEU A 137 0.15 -10.13 -1.03
CA LEU A 137 0.88 -8.94 -1.42
C LEU A 137 1.60 -9.19 -2.75
N TYR A 138 1.32 -8.36 -3.76
CA TYR A 138 2.14 -8.29 -4.98
C TYR A 138 3.21 -7.22 -4.81
N SER A 139 4.46 -7.64 -4.61
CA SER A 139 5.65 -6.78 -4.65
C SER A 139 6.48 -7.02 -5.91
N LEU A 140 7.48 -6.16 -6.16
CA LEU A 140 8.50 -6.40 -7.18
C LEU A 140 9.79 -6.85 -6.53
N ASP A 141 10.38 -7.91 -7.08
CA ASP A 141 11.75 -8.30 -6.78
C ASP A 141 12.69 -7.72 -7.84
N ILE A 142 13.42 -6.66 -7.48
CA ILE A 142 14.46 -6.06 -8.31
C ILE A 142 15.80 -6.64 -7.88
N SER A 143 16.55 -7.19 -8.84
CA SER A 143 17.91 -7.70 -8.62
C SER A 143 18.96 -6.57 -8.73
N GLU A 144 20.14 -6.75 -8.13
CA GLU A 144 21.23 -5.73 -8.02
C GLU A 144 21.63 -5.05 -9.35
N ARG A 145 21.45 -5.73 -10.49
CA ARG A 145 21.79 -5.21 -11.83
C ARG A 145 20.59 -4.69 -12.62
N GLN A 146 19.40 -4.77 -12.06
CA GLN A 146 18.18 -4.29 -12.71
C GLN A 146 17.97 -2.81 -12.38
N LYS A 147 17.40 -2.09 -13.35
CA LYS A 147 17.07 -0.67 -13.14
C LYS A 147 15.91 -0.55 -12.14
N PRO A 148 15.92 0.47 -11.26
CA PRO A 148 14.78 0.78 -10.42
C PRO A 148 13.48 0.92 -11.22
N GLU A 149 12.38 0.48 -10.62
CA GLU A 149 11.09 0.40 -11.28
C GLU A 149 10.02 1.21 -10.53
N LEU A 150 9.46 2.22 -11.20
CA LEU A 150 8.34 3.00 -10.67
C LEU A 150 7.01 2.29 -10.92
N ARG A 151 6.24 2.10 -9.85
CA ARG A 151 4.91 1.47 -9.80
C ARG A 151 3.95 2.28 -8.94
N VAL A 152 2.70 1.85 -8.94
CA VAL A 152 1.61 2.41 -8.13
C VAL A 152 0.93 1.31 -7.35
N SER A 153 0.24 1.69 -6.27
CA SER A 153 -0.44 0.74 -5.42
C SER A 153 -1.95 0.70 -5.63
N ALA A 154 -2.55 -0.47 -5.46
CA ALA A 154 -4.00 -0.65 -5.37
C ALA A 154 -4.35 -1.80 -4.42
N VAL A 155 -5.59 -1.85 -3.97
CA VAL A 155 -6.14 -2.94 -3.16
C VAL A 155 -7.41 -3.50 -3.79
N TYR A 156 -7.68 -4.77 -3.52
CA TYR A 156 -8.83 -5.48 -4.06
C TYR A 156 -9.31 -6.53 -3.06
N GLY A 157 -10.61 -6.82 -3.06
CA GLY A 157 -11.20 -7.80 -2.15
C GLY A 157 -12.39 -8.51 -2.77
N TYR A 158 -12.18 -9.72 -3.28
CA TYR A 158 -13.25 -10.56 -3.85
C TYR A 158 -12.98 -12.04 -3.57
N PHE A 159 -13.76 -12.98 -4.12
CA PHE A 159 -13.71 -14.45 -3.94
C PHE A 159 -12.31 -15.10 -3.78
N VAL A 160 -11.25 -14.45 -4.27
CA VAL A 160 -9.86 -14.88 -4.14
C VAL A 160 -9.14 -14.43 -2.85
N GLY A 161 -9.74 -13.56 -2.02
CA GLY A 161 -9.14 -12.98 -0.80
C GLY A 161 -8.87 -11.48 -0.90
N PHE A 162 -8.30 -10.91 0.17
CA PHE A 162 -7.77 -9.54 0.17
C PHE A 162 -6.44 -9.48 -0.59
N ARG A 163 -6.27 -8.51 -1.47
CA ARG A 163 -5.06 -8.35 -2.28
C ARG A 163 -4.54 -6.93 -2.17
N PHE A 164 -3.26 -6.78 -1.89
CA PHE A 164 -2.55 -5.50 -1.99
C PHE A 164 -1.57 -5.61 -3.16
N ASP A 165 -1.73 -4.78 -4.18
CA ASP A 165 -0.81 -4.72 -5.32
C ASP A 165 0.05 -3.46 -5.21
N GLY A 166 1.35 -3.63 -4.97
CA GLY A 166 2.34 -2.56 -5.01
C GLY A 166 3.14 -2.50 -6.33
N GLY A 167 2.91 -3.46 -7.21
CA GLY A 167 3.60 -3.66 -8.47
C GLY A 167 2.83 -3.23 -9.71
N GLY A 168 1.64 -2.67 -9.52
CA GLY A 168 0.75 -2.21 -10.57
C GLY A 168 1.41 -1.21 -11.52
N ARG A 169 1.23 -1.43 -12.83
CA ARG A 169 1.63 -0.48 -13.89
C ARG A 169 0.59 0.64 -14.10
N GLY A 170 -0.53 0.61 -13.39
CA GLY A 170 -1.63 1.58 -13.50
C GLY A 170 -2.58 1.35 -14.69
N GLY A 171 -2.48 0.21 -15.38
CA GLY A 171 -3.25 -0.09 -16.60
C GLY A 171 -4.13 -1.35 -16.54
N CYS A 172 -4.15 -2.10 -15.43
CA CYS A 172 -4.91 -3.35 -15.33
C CYS A 172 -6.25 -3.10 -14.60
N GLY A 173 -7.34 -3.00 -15.35
CA GLY A 173 -8.71 -3.12 -14.84
C GLY A 173 -9.50 -1.82 -14.64
N ARG A 174 -10.79 -1.95 -14.27
CA ARG A 174 -11.65 -0.84 -13.85
C ARG A 174 -11.21 -0.42 -12.44
N VAL A 175 -10.41 0.64 -12.34
CA VAL A 175 -9.89 1.11 -11.04
C VAL A 175 -10.72 2.29 -10.53
N HIS A 176 -10.89 2.38 -9.21
CA HIS A 176 -11.61 3.47 -8.53
C HIS A 176 -10.68 4.18 -7.55
N GLY A 177 -10.89 5.47 -7.28
CA GLY A 177 -10.11 6.24 -6.32
C GLY A 177 -11.00 7.18 -5.51
N PHE A 178 -10.81 7.21 -4.20
CA PHE A 178 -11.52 8.13 -3.30
C PHE A 178 -10.63 9.34 -2.97
N GLY A 179 -11.21 10.54 -2.90
CA GLY A 179 -10.51 11.75 -2.45
C GLY A 179 -9.59 12.40 -3.50
N VAL A 180 -9.69 12.02 -4.78
CA VAL A 180 -9.06 12.78 -5.86
C VAL A 180 -9.96 13.97 -6.17
N LEU A 181 -9.54 15.16 -5.77
CA LEU A 181 -10.13 16.40 -6.27
C LEU A 181 -9.83 16.46 -7.78
N LYS A 182 -10.88 16.53 -8.60
CA LYS A 182 -10.75 16.83 -10.03
C LYS A 182 -10.48 18.32 -10.23
#